data_AF-A0AAC9RNX7-F1
#
_entry.id   AF-A0AAC9RNX7-F1
#
_cell.length_a   1.000
_cell.length_b   1.000
_cell.length_c   1.000
_cell.angle_alpha   90.00
_cell.angle_beta   90.00
_cell.angle_gamma   90.00
#
_symmetry.space_group_name_H-M   'P 1'
#
loop_
_entity.id
_entity.type
_entity.pdbx_description
1 polymer ?
#
loop_
_entity_poly.entity_id
_entity_poly.type
_entity_poly.pdbx_seq_one_letter_code
_entity_poly.pdbx_strand_id
1 'polypeptide(L)'
;MLGQICLVKIKNNKVFPALIVDIRENENIVVSQLKPLSNKSEKNVVYIGHPKGLKNESVAMIYRLFYISEKDIIKNLSKIEKIKAQEVLDEYERYIRIRSLHKELHNLKKKITLAQFNNTDYRGLEKRLSEVLEEIGYEDIISKSRYKVFNGFRVAPTEGYTKVYGGGR
;
A
#
# COMPACT_ATOMS: atom_id res chain seq x y z
N MET A 1 -17.91 6.14 -21.64
CA MET A 1 -16.45 5.98 -21.66
C MET A 1 -15.93 4.93 -20.69
N LEU A 2 -16.58 4.71 -19.54
CA LEU A 2 -16.20 3.66 -18.58
C LEU A 2 -15.98 2.29 -19.25
N GLY A 3 -14.87 1.63 -18.92
CA GLY A 3 -14.48 0.34 -19.50
C GLY A 3 -13.88 0.42 -20.90
N GLN A 4 -13.61 1.63 -21.43
CA GLN A 4 -12.88 1.76 -22.70
C GLN A 4 -11.37 1.75 -22.47
N ILE A 5 -10.67 1.08 -23.39
CA ILE A 5 -9.22 1.10 -23.49
C ILE A 5 -8.84 2.15 -24.51
N CYS A 6 -8.01 3.08 -24.09
CA CYS A 6 -7.55 4.19 -24.90
C CYS A 6 -6.03 4.33 -24.87
N LEU A 7 -5.49 4.97 -25.89
CA LEU A 7 -4.10 5.39 -25.94
C LEU A 7 -4.03 6.83 -25.41
N VAL A 8 -3.29 7.03 -24.33
CA VAL A 8 -3.25 8.29 -23.58
C VAL A 8 -1.87 8.90 -23.70
N LYS A 9 -1.81 10.23 -23.83
CA LYS A 9 -0.56 11.01 -23.80
C LYS A 9 -0.56 11.95 -22.59
N ILE A 10 0.38 11.73 -21.67
CA ILE A 10 0.56 12.62 -20.50
C ILE A 10 1.70 13.61 -20.75
N LYS A 11 1.66 14.76 -20.06
CA LYS A 11 2.76 15.74 -20.01
C LYS A 11 4.09 15.01 -19.77
N ASN A 12 5.06 15.21 -20.67
CA ASN A 12 6.30 14.44 -20.92
C ASN A 12 6.29 13.49 -22.14
N ASN A 13 5.33 13.62 -23.06
CA ASN A 13 5.23 12.84 -24.30
C ASN A 13 5.20 11.31 -24.11
N LYS A 14 4.96 10.84 -22.89
CA LYS A 14 4.84 9.41 -22.62
C LYS A 14 3.46 8.96 -23.06
N VAL A 15 3.44 8.07 -24.05
CA VAL A 15 2.22 7.48 -24.61
C VAL A 15 2.10 6.06 -24.08
N PHE A 16 0.93 5.70 -23.58
CA PHE A 16 0.67 4.35 -23.09
C PHE A 16 -0.81 3.96 -23.24
N PRO A 17 -1.09 2.65 -23.38
CA PRO A 17 -2.46 2.14 -23.33
C PRO A 17 -2.98 2.21 -21.88
N ALA A 18 -4.22 2.65 -21.70
CA ALA A 18 -4.85 2.82 -20.42
C ALA A 18 -6.33 2.37 -20.46
N LEU A 19 -6.82 1.87 -19.34
CA LEU A 19 -8.23 1.55 -19.13
C LEU A 19 -8.90 2.69 -18.38
N ILE A 20 -10.04 3.17 -18.89
CA ILE A 20 -10.89 4.15 -18.19
C ILE A 20 -11.67 3.44 -17.09
N VAL A 21 -11.37 3.81 -15.85
CA VAL A 21 -11.93 3.19 -14.63
C VAL A 21 -12.94 4.07 -13.91
N ASP A 22 -12.93 5.38 -14.14
CA ASP A 22 -13.88 6.30 -13.54
C ASP A 22 -13.99 7.58 -14.38
N ILE A 23 -15.11 8.28 -14.27
CA ILE A 23 -15.38 9.57 -14.91
C ILE A 23 -15.96 10.48 -13.83
N ARG A 24 -15.20 11.50 -13.44
CA ARG A 24 -15.60 12.43 -12.39
C ARG A 24 -16.29 13.66 -12.98
N GLU A 25 -17.07 14.33 -12.14
CA GLU A 25 -17.63 15.64 -12.42
C GLU A 25 -16.46 16.61 -12.74
N ASN A 26 -16.60 17.42 -13.79
CA ASN A 26 -15.56 18.31 -14.38
C ASN A 26 -14.61 17.68 -15.41
N GLU A 27 -15.07 16.74 -16.25
CA GLU A 27 -14.32 16.18 -17.39
C GLU A 27 -12.99 15.47 -17.02
N ASN A 28 -12.78 15.18 -15.73
CA ASN A 28 -11.62 14.47 -15.25
C ASN A 28 -11.88 12.96 -15.33
N ILE A 29 -11.15 12.30 -16.21
CA ILE A 29 -11.23 10.87 -16.44
C ILE A 29 -10.11 10.21 -15.65
N VAL A 30 -10.45 9.16 -14.89
CA VAL A 30 -9.46 8.35 -14.20
C VAL A 30 -9.13 7.15 -15.08
N VAL A 31 -7.84 6.99 -15.36
CA VAL A 31 -7.33 5.87 -16.15
C VAL A 31 -6.30 5.07 -15.39
N SER A 32 -6.34 3.74 -15.52
CA SER A 32 -5.29 2.84 -15.06
C SER A 32 -4.40 2.47 -16.24
N GLN A 33 -3.08 2.60 -16.08
CA GLN A 33 -2.13 2.23 -17.13
C GLN A 33 -2.12 0.69 -17.33
N LEU A 34 -2.15 0.27 -18.60
CA LEU A 34 -2.03 -1.12 -19.00
C LEU A 34 -0.58 -1.50 -19.27
N LYS A 35 -0.26 -2.76 -19.00
CA LYS A 35 0.99 -3.40 -19.40
C LYS A 35 0.74 -4.81 -19.90
N PRO A 36 1.64 -5.37 -20.74
CA PRO A 36 1.57 -6.78 -21.09
C PRO A 36 1.74 -7.64 -19.83
N LEU A 37 1.02 -8.77 -19.77
CA LEU A 37 1.18 -9.76 -18.72
C LEU A 37 2.59 -10.38 -18.85
N SER A 38 3.45 -10.14 -17.86
CA SER A 38 4.79 -10.74 -17.80
C SER A 38 4.82 -11.98 -16.90
N ASN A 39 4.09 -11.96 -15.79
CA ASN A 39 4.05 -13.08 -14.84
C ASN A 39 2.64 -13.26 -14.27
N LYS A 40 2.17 -14.50 -14.13
CA LYS A 40 0.80 -14.82 -13.67
C LYS A 40 0.55 -14.49 -12.20
N SER A 41 1.61 -14.42 -11.37
CA SER A 41 1.53 -14.16 -9.93
C SER A 41 1.83 -12.71 -9.54
N GLU A 42 1.77 -11.79 -10.49
CA GLU A 42 2.10 -10.40 -10.22
C GLU A 42 1.09 -9.75 -9.25
N LYS A 43 1.59 -9.11 -8.19
CA LYS A 43 0.76 -8.44 -7.19
C LYS A 43 0.36 -7.03 -7.65
N ASN A 44 -0.75 -6.51 -7.12
CA ASN A 44 -1.25 -5.16 -7.39
C ASN A 44 -1.55 -4.90 -8.89
N VAL A 45 -2.02 -5.93 -9.59
CA VAL A 45 -2.53 -5.83 -10.96
C VAL A 45 -3.87 -6.56 -11.10
N VAL A 46 -4.72 -6.10 -12.00
CA VAL A 46 -5.98 -6.78 -12.36
C VAL A 46 -5.86 -7.34 -13.77
N TYR A 47 -6.26 -8.61 -13.94
CA TYR A 47 -6.20 -9.28 -15.22
C TYR A 47 -7.36 -8.89 -16.15
N ILE A 48 -7.03 -8.24 -17.26
CA ILE A 48 -8.05 -7.77 -18.21
C ILE A 48 -8.30 -8.79 -19.32
N GLY A 49 -7.32 -9.60 -19.67
CA GLY A 49 -7.43 -10.57 -20.76
C GLY A 49 -6.67 -10.11 -22.01
N HIS A 50 -7.21 -10.44 -23.18
CA HIS A 50 -6.68 -10.03 -24.48
C HIS A 50 -7.68 -9.09 -25.20
N PRO A 51 -7.69 -7.79 -24.87
CA PRO A 51 -8.60 -6.84 -25.48
C PRO A 51 -8.26 -6.64 -26.96
N LYS A 52 -9.29 -6.46 -27.79
CA LYS A 52 -9.09 -6.09 -29.20
C LYS A 52 -8.20 -4.83 -29.29
N GLY A 53 -7.22 -4.84 -30.19
CA GLY A 53 -6.30 -3.73 -30.39
C GLY A 53 -5.02 -3.74 -29.53
N LEU A 54 -4.89 -4.65 -28.57
CA LEU A 54 -3.62 -4.93 -27.89
C LEU A 54 -3.00 -6.22 -28.46
N LYS A 55 -1.68 -6.23 -28.63
CA LYS A 55 -0.96 -7.38 -29.20
C LYS A 55 -0.87 -8.59 -28.27
N ASN A 56 -0.89 -8.35 -26.96
CA ASN A 56 -0.64 -9.36 -25.93
C ASN A 56 -1.75 -9.33 -24.88
N GLU A 57 -1.86 -10.42 -24.12
CA GLU A 57 -2.60 -10.39 -22.85
C GLU A 57 -2.09 -9.26 -21.97
N SER A 58 -3.01 -8.57 -21.31
CA SER A 58 -2.73 -7.31 -20.63
C SER A 58 -3.35 -7.27 -19.24
N VAL A 59 -2.68 -6.55 -18.35
CA VAL A 59 -3.12 -6.29 -16.98
C VAL A 59 -3.20 -4.78 -16.72
N ALA A 60 -4.17 -4.37 -15.91
CA ALA A 60 -4.24 -3.02 -15.38
C ALA A 60 -3.39 -2.90 -14.12
N MET A 61 -2.59 -1.85 -14.05
CA MET A 61 -1.78 -1.55 -12.87
C MET A 61 -2.60 -0.76 -11.85
N ILE A 62 -2.86 -1.38 -10.70
CA ILE A 62 -3.63 -0.76 -9.62
C ILE A 62 -2.86 0.42 -9.02
N TYR A 63 -1.54 0.33 -8.91
CA TYR A 63 -0.70 1.37 -8.33
C TYR A 63 -0.40 2.56 -9.27
N ARG A 64 -0.91 2.53 -10.52
CA ARG A 64 -0.68 3.55 -11.55
C ARG A 64 -1.98 4.05 -12.17
N LEU A 65 -2.67 4.89 -11.40
CA LEU A 65 -3.78 5.69 -11.92
C LEU A 65 -3.36 7.11 -12.22
N PHE A 66 -3.97 7.64 -13.27
CA PHE A 66 -3.75 8.99 -13.74
C PHE A 66 -5.10 9.68 -13.91
N TYR A 67 -5.13 10.97 -13.56
CA TYR A 67 -6.22 11.87 -13.90
C TYR A 67 -5.86 12.52 -15.23
N ILE A 68 -6.74 12.39 -16.20
CA ILE A 68 -6.56 12.93 -17.54
C ILE A 68 -7.82 13.67 -17.99
N SER A 69 -7.64 14.56 -18.95
CA SER A 69 -8.75 15.20 -19.67
C SER A 69 -9.06 14.42 -20.95
N GLU A 70 -10.22 14.68 -21.57
CA GLU A 70 -10.55 14.10 -22.88
C GLU A 70 -9.52 14.43 -23.97
N LYS A 71 -8.86 15.61 -23.86
CA LYS A 71 -7.84 16.07 -24.81
C LYS A 71 -6.56 15.22 -24.78
N ASP A 72 -6.31 14.52 -23.69
CA ASP A 72 -5.14 13.67 -23.52
C ASP A 72 -5.33 12.28 -24.17
N ILE A 73 -6.56 11.96 -24.61
CA ILE A 73 -6.90 10.72 -25.30
C ILE A 73 -6.56 10.87 -26.78
N ILE A 74 -5.56 10.10 -27.24
CA ILE A 74 -5.15 10.09 -28.66
C ILE A 74 -6.12 9.24 -29.48
N LYS A 75 -6.43 8.04 -28.98
CA LYS A 75 -7.20 7.04 -29.74
C LYS A 75 -7.92 6.07 -28.82
N ASN A 76 -9.17 5.75 -29.17
CA ASN A 76 -9.90 4.64 -28.56
C ASN A 76 -9.53 3.33 -29.25
N LEU A 77 -9.13 2.33 -28.48
CA LEU A 77 -8.66 1.03 -28.99
C LEU A 77 -9.77 -0.01 -28.93
N SER A 78 -10.35 -0.20 -27.75
CA SER A 78 -11.41 -1.19 -27.53
C SER A 78 -12.24 -0.88 -26.30
N LYS A 79 -13.21 -1.76 -26.04
CA LYS A 79 -14.09 -1.71 -24.88
C LYS A 79 -14.07 -3.08 -24.21
N ILE A 80 -14.00 -3.07 -22.89
CA ILE A 80 -14.12 -4.24 -22.03
C ILE A 80 -15.37 -4.12 -21.17
N GLU A 81 -15.66 -5.17 -20.42
CA GLU A 81 -16.76 -5.20 -19.45
C GLU A 81 -16.52 -4.15 -18.35
N LYS A 82 -17.59 -3.43 -18.00
CA LYS A 82 -17.56 -2.41 -16.94
C LYS A 82 -17.19 -2.99 -15.58
N ILE A 83 -17.51 -4.27 -15.34
CA ILE A 83 -17.22 -4.97 -14.09
C ILE A 83 -15.71 -4.97 -13.80
N LYS A 84 -14.88 -5.22 -14.82
CA LYS A 84 -13.42 -5.19 -14.67
C LYS A 84 -12.88 -3.79 -14.39
N ALA A 85 -13.52 -2.75 -14.91
CA ALA A 85 -13.13 -1.38 -14.64
C ALA A 85 -13.41 -1.01 -13.16
N GLN A 86 -14.56 -1.46 -12.65
CA GLN A 86 -14.91 -1.30 -11.23
C GLN A 86 -13.95 -2.07 -10.33
N GLU A 87 -13.63 -3.32 -10.67
CA GLU A 87 -12.68 -4.15 -9.91
C GLU A 87 -11.31 -3.47 -9.74
N VAL A 88 -10.81 -2.80 -10.79
CA VAL A 88 -9.56 -2.03 -10.71
C VAL A 88 -9.65 -0.88 -9.71
N LEU A 89 -10.79 -0.21 -9.64
CA LEU A 89 -11.01 0.91 -8.73
C LEU A 89 -11.11 0.43 -7.28
N ASP A 90 -11.88 -0.62 -7.03
CA ASP A 90 -12.06 -1.21 -5.69
C ASP A 90 -10.71 -1.73 -5.14
N GLU A 91 -9.92 -2.41 -5.98
CA GLU A 91 -8.58 -2.87 -5.61
C GLU A 91 -7.60 -1.71 -5.38
N TYR A 92 -7.78 -0.59 -6.07
CA TYR A 92 -6.98 0.61 -5.84
C TYR A 92 -7.24 1.25 -4.49
N GLU A 93 -8.50 1.36 -4.08
CA GLU A 93 -8.86 1.88 -2.76
C GLU A 93 -8.29 1.01 -1.64
N ARG A 94 -8.38 -0.31 -1.79
CA ARG A 94 -7.72 -1.27 -0.88
C ARG A 94 -6.22 -1.06 -0.83
N TYR A 95 -5.58 -0.94 -1.99
CA TYR A 95 -4.14 -0.71 -2.10
C TYR A 95 -3.71 0.59 -1.40
N ILE A 96 -4.44 1.69 -1.59
CA ILE A 96 -4.15 2.97 -0.92
C ILE A 96 -4.27 2.82 0.59
N ARG A 97 -5.35 2.19 1.08
CA ARG A 97 -5.59 2.01 2.51
C ARG A 97 -4.46 1.22 3.18
N ILE A 98 -4.06 0.10 2.58
CA ILE A 98 -2.94 -0.71 3.06
C ILE A 98 -1.64 0.09 3.04
N ARG A 99 -1.40 0.87 1.98
CA ARG A 99 -0.22 1.74 1.86
C ARG A 99 -0.19 2.83 2.94
N SER A 100 -1.34 3.44 3.27
CA SER A 100 -1.41 4.43 4.35
C SER A 100 -1.14 3.81 5.71
N LEU A 101 -1.65 2.60 5.98
CA LEU A 101 -1.38 1.88 7.22
C LEU A 101 0.10 1.52 7.36
N HIS A 102 0.76 1.07 6.29
CA HIS A 102 2.21 0.86 6.32
C HIS A 102 3.02 2.14 6.59
N LYS A 103 2.57 3.29 6.08
CA LYS A 103 3.20 4.59 6.36
C LYS A 103 3.01 5.00 7.82
N GLU A 104 1.81 4.81 8.36
CA GLU A 104 1.51 5.03 9.77
C GLU A 104 2.37 4.15 10.66
N LEU A 105 2.46 2.85 10.36
CA LEU A 105 3.28 1.88 11.07
C LEU A 105 4.75 2.29 11.12
N HIS A 106 5.33 2.75 10.00
CA HIS A 106 6.71 3.24 9.97
C HIS A 106 6.89 4.47 10.90
N ASN A 107 5.94 5.41 10.89
CA ASN A 107 5.98 6.58 11.76
C ASN A 107 5.84 6.22 13.24
N LEU A 108 4.95 5.28 13.58
CA LEU A 108 4.76 4.80 14.96
C LEU A 108 6.03 4.13 15.48
N LYS A 109 6.67 3.25 14.69
CA LYS A 109 7.95 2.63 15.07
C LYS A 109 9.02 3.68 15.36
N LYS A 110 9.12 4.71 14.52
CA LYS A 110 10.07 5.82 14.73
C LYS A 110 9.76 6.62 16.01
N LYS A 111 8.48 6.87 16.31
CA LYS A 111 8.09 7.56 17.54
C LYS A 111 8.38 6.73 18.79
N ILE A 112 8.12 5.42 18.73
CA ILE A 112 8.42 4.49 19.84
C ILE A 112 9.92 4.47 20.11
N THR A 113 10.76 4.35 19.08
CA THR A 113 12.22 4.35 19.28
C THR A 113 12.70 5.66 19.91
N LEU A 114 12.22 6.81 19.43
CA LEU A 114 12.55 8.11 20.04
C LEU A 114 12.08 8.22 21.50
N ALA A 115 10.88 7.73 21.81
CA ALA A 115 10.36 7.74 23.17
C ALA A 115 11.15 6.81 24.11
N GLN A 116 11.61 5.66 23.61
CA GLN A 116 12.52 4.77 24.33
C GLN A 116 13.86 5.44 24.63
N PHE A 117 14.46 6.13 23.65
CA PHE A 117 15.71 6.88 23.87
C PHE A 117 15.55 7.99 24.92
N ASN A 118 14.39 8.63 24.97
CA ASN A 118 14.11 9.74 25.87
C ASN A 118 13.46 9.33 27.20
N ASN A 119 13.28 8.03 27.47
CA ASN A 119 12.57 7.49 28.63
C ASN A 119 11.17 8.12 28.88
N THR A 120 10.47 8.49 27.81
CA THR A 120 9.09 9.03 27.88
C THR A 120 8.06 7.90 27.75
N ASP A 121 6.87 8.04 28.33
CA ASP A 121 5.81 7.04 28.16
C ASP A 121 5.37 6.92 26.69
N TYR A 122 5.23 5.68 26.22
CA TYR A 122 4.92 5.33 24.85
C TYR A 122 3.91 4.19 24.71
N ARG A 123 3.24 3.79 25.81
CA ARG A 123 2.22 2.72 25.82
C ARG A 123 1.08 2.97 24.82
N GLY A 124 0.65 4.22 24.66
CA GLY A 124 -0.37 4.59 23.68
C GLY A 124 0.07 4.34 22.23
N LEU A 125 1.37 4.52 21.94
CA LEU A 125 1.94 4.25 20.61
C LEU A 125 2.05 2.74 20.35
N GLU A 126 2.38 1.93 21.37
CA GLU A 126 2.36 0.46 21.28
C GLU A 126 0.95 -0.06 20.98
N LYS A 127 -0.07 0.46 21.68
CA LYS A 127 -1.46 0.06 21.44
C LYS A 127 -1.90 0.36 19.99
N ARG A 128 -1.62 1.57 19.50
CA ARG A 128 -1.95 1.93 18.12
C ARG A 128 -1.15 1.11 17.10
N LEU A 129 0.10 0.75 17.41
CA LEU A 129 0.91 -0.12 16.55
C LEU A 129 0.25 -1.51 16.39
N SER A 130 -0.27 -2.08 17.48
CA SER A 130 -1.02 -3.35 17.44
C SER A 130 -2.29 -3.25 16.62
N GLU A 131 -3.11 -2.21 16.84
CA GLU A 131 -4.32 -1.97 16.04
C GLU A 131 -4.01 -1.89 14.53
N VAL A 132 -2.96 -1.16 14.14
CA VAL A 132 -2.56 -1.03 12.73
C VAL A 132 -2.04 -2.36 12.15
N LEU A 133 -1.38 -3.20 12.95
CA LEU A 133 -0.93 -4.52 12.52
C LEU A 133 -2.12 -5.47 12.27
N GLU A 134 -3.12 -5.44 13.15
CA GLU A 134 -4.37 -6.17 13.02
C GLU A 134 -5.14 -5.71 11.76
N GLU A 135 -5.23 -4.39 11.52
CA GLU A 135 -5.87 -3.83 10.33
C GLU A 135 -5.19 -4.24 9.01
N ILE A 136 -3.87 -4.49 9.01
CA ILE A 136 -3.14 -4.98 7.82
C ILE A 136 -3.27 -6.51 7.67
N GLY A 137 -3.76 -7.22 8.69
CA GLY A 137 -3.90 -8.67 8.69
C GLY A 137 -2.60 -9.41 9.04
N TYR A 138 -1.67 -8.75 9.73
CA TYR A 138 -0.60 -9.48 10.40
C TYR A 138 -1.17 -10.09 11.66
N GLU A 139 -1.17 -11.43 11.76
CA GLU A 139 -1.47 -12.11 13.02
C GLU A 139 -0.56 -11.54 14.11
N ASP A 140 -1.15 -11.23 15.25
CA ASP A 140 -0.50 -10.70 16.43
C ASP A 140 0.78 -11.48 16.74
N ILE A 141 1.92 -10.97 16.28
CA ILE A 141 3.19 -11.22 16.95
C ILE A 141 3.18 -10.32 18.18
N ILE A 142 2.20 -10.52 19.07
CA ILE A 142 2.39 -10.23 20.48
C ILE A 142 3.46 -11.22 20.89
N SER A 143 4.72 -10.88 20.61
CA SER A 143 5.81 -11.37 21.43
C SER A 143 5.51 -10.79 22.80
N LYS A 144 4.71 -11.51 23.60
CA LYS A 144 4.69 -11.36 25.05
C LYS A 144 6.15 -11.23 25.41
N SER A 145 6.52 -10.06 25.90
CA SER A 145 7.90 -9.68 26.11
C SER A 145 8.67 -10.87 26.67
N ARG A 146 9.62 -11.42 25.90
CA ARG A 146 10.59 -12.40 26.40
C ARG A 146 11.52 -11.78 27.46
N TYR A 147 11.34 -10.49 27.78
CA TYR A 147 12.01 -9.82 28.87
C TYR A 147 11.51 -10.39 30.20
N LYS A 148 12.41 -11.07 30.92
CA LYS A 148 12.20 -11.37 32.34
C LYS A 148 11.92 -10.05 33.06
N VAL A 149 10.76 -9.98 33.69
CA VAL A 149 10.40 -8.87 34.57
C VAL A 149 10.94 -9.21 35.95
N PHE A 150 11.75 -8.33 36.53
CA PHE A 150 12.19 -8.46 37.93
C PHE A 150 11.53 -7.33 38.72
N ASN A 151 10.68 -7.67 39.70
CA ASN A 151 9.92 -6.71 40.52
C ASN A 151 9.23 -5.59 39.73
N GLY A 152 8.59 -5.92 38.60
CA GLY A 152 7.81 -4.95 37.81
C GLY A 152 8.63 -4.05 36.88
N PHE A 153 9.96 -4.13 36.88
CA PHE A 153 10.83 -3.36 35.99
C PHE A 153 11.28 -4.20 34.79
N ARG A 154 11.39 -3.56 33.62
CA ARG A 154 11.95 -4.17 32.40
C ARG A 154 13.45 -4.34 32.59
N VAL A 155 13.93 -5.59 32.57
CA VAL A 155 15.37 -5.88 32.68
C VAL A 155 16.02 -5.69 31.31
N ALA A 156 17.03 -4.82 31.23
CA ALA A 156 17.83 -4.66 30.02
C ALA A 156 18.52 -5.99 29.70
N PRO A 157 18.52 -6.45 28.43
CA PRO A 157 19.25 -7.64 28.05
C PRO A 157 20.74 -7.38 28.25
N THR A 158 21.29 -7.97 29.30
CA THR A 158 22.73 -8.02 29.54
C THR A 158 23.14 -9.45 29.23
N GLU A 159 24.08 -9.66 28.31
CA GLU A 159 24.66 -10.98 28.02
C GLU A 159 25.55 -11.49 29.18
N GLY A 160 25.24 -11.13 30.42
CA GLY A 160 26.01 -11.48 31.60
C GLY A 160 25.25 -11.19 32.90
N TYR A 161 25.73 -11.76 34.00
CA TYR A 161 25.15 -11.56 35.33
C TYR A 161 25.24 -10.09 35.76
N THR A 162 24.10 -9.48 36.11
CA THR A 162 24.06 -8.17 36.76
C THR A 162 24.75 -8.26 38.12
N LYS A 163 25.98 -7.74 38.23
CA LYS A 163 26.69 -7.64 39.51
C LYS A 163 26.03 -6.54 40.35
N VAL A 164 25.32 -6.95 41.40
CA VAL A 164 24.85 -6.03 42.44
C VAL A 164 25.94 -5.94 43.51
N TYR A 165 26.59 -4.79 43.61
CA TYR A 165 27.51 -4.52 44.71
C TYR A 165 26.69 -4.09 45.92
N GLY A 166 26.73 -4.88 46.99
CA GLY A 166 26.17 -4.48 48.28
C GLY A 166 26.90 -3.25 48.78
N GLY A 167 26.23 -2.10 48.79
CA GLY A 167 26.73 -0.90 49.46
C GLY A 167 26.80 -1.19 50.96
N GLY A 168 28.01 -1.40 51.46
CA GLY A 168 28.23 -1.64 52.88
C GLY A 168 27.96 -0.37 53.69
N ARG A 169 27.00 -0.47 54.60
CA ARG A 169 27.14 -0.07 55.99
C ARG A 169 26.47 -1.10 56.87
#